data_AF-A0A7V7HB33-F1
#
_entry.id   AF-A0A7V7HB33-F1
#
_cell.length_a   1.000
_cell.length_b   1.000
_cell.length_c   1.000
_cell.angle_alpha   90.00
_cell.angle_beta   90.00
_cell.angle_gamma   90.00
#
_symmetry.space_group_name_H-M   'P 1'
#
loop_
_entity.id
_entity.type
_entity.pdbx_description
1 polymer ?
#
loop_
_entity_poly.entity_id
_entity_poly.type
_entity_poly.pdbx_seq_one_letter_code
_entity_poly.pdbx_strand_id
1 'polypeptide(L)' 'MEQPLFLLVLQFIAFILIICILYGILYNTVLKLNMPKWTAHMVATVFSLGSAYQAFVNFLV' A
#
# COMPACT_ATOMS: atom_id res chain seq x y z
N MET A 1 24.36 -7.03 -18.27
CA MET A 1 23.05 -7.68 -18.05
C MET A 1 22.52 -7.48 -16.61
N GLU A 2 23.01 -6.51 -15.83
CA GLU A 2 22.60 -6.29 -14.43
C GLU A 2 21.52 -5.20 -14.26
N GLN A 3 21.37 -4.35 -15.27
CA GLN A 3 20.46 -3.20 -15.28
C GLN A 3 18.96 -3.55 -15.16
N PRO A 4 18.42 -4.63 -15.78
CA PRO A 4 17.00 -4.94 -15.65
C PRO A 4 16.61 -5.44 -14.25
N LEU A 5 17.50 -6.18 -13.58
CA LEU A 5 17.28 -6.65 -12.21
C LEU A 5 17.27 -5.49 -11.19
N PHE A 6 18.18 -4.53 -11.36
CA PHE A 6 18.24 -3.36 -10.48
C PHE A 6 16.95 -2.53 -10.53
N LEU A 7 16.42 -2.28 -11.73
CA LEU A 7 15.17 -1.55 -11.92
C LEU A 7 13.97 -2.30 -11.33
N LEU A 8 13.93 -3.63 -11.47
CA LEU A 8 12.88 -4.47 -10.88
C LEU A 8 12.85 -4.37 -9.36
N VAL A 9 14.02 -4.46 -8.71
CA VAL A 9 14.14 -4.33 -7.26
C VAL A 9 13.74 -2.94 -6.80
N LEU A 10 14.20 -1.89 -7.49
CA LEU A 10 13.83 -0.51 -7.17
C LEU A 10 12.31 -0.28 -7.28
N GLN A 11 11.68 -0.85 -8.31
CA GLN A 11 10.24 -0.79 -8.49
C GLN A 11 9.48 -1.51 -7.38
N PHE A 12 9.98 -2.68 -6.93
CA PHE A 12 9.37 -3.42 -5.82
C PHE A 12 9.47 -2.65 -4.49
N ILE A 13 10.61 -2.01 -4.22
CA ILE A 13 10.79 -1.14 -3.05
C ILE A 13 9.82 0.05 -3.11
N ALA A 14 9.73 0.72 -4.26
CA ALA A 14 8.82 1.84 -4.46
C ALA A 14 7.35 1.42 -4.23
N PHE A 15 6.97 0.24 -4.71
CA PHE A 15 5.64 -0.32 -4.52
C PHE A 15 5.28 -0.52 -3.04
N ILE A 16 6.19 -1.12 -2.26
CA ILE A 16 6.01 -1.31 -0.82
C ILE A 16 5.89 0.05 -0.11
N LEU A 17 6.76 1.01 -0.44
CA LEU A 17 6.73 2.34 0.15
C LEU A 17 5.39 3.05 -0.09
N ILE A 18 4.85 2.97 -1.31
CA ILE A 18 3.56 3.56 -1.67
C ILE A 18 2.45 2.96 -0.79
N ILE A 19 2.41 1.64 -0.63
CA ILE A 19 1.38 0.96 0.19
C ILE A 19 1.47 1.38 1.66
N CYS A 20 2.69 1.47 2.20
CA CYS A 20 2.92 1.93 3.58
C CYS A 20 2.49 3.39 3.78
N ILE A 21 2.77 4.27 2.83
CA ILE A 21 2.33 5.67 2.88
C ILE A 21 0.79 5.74 2.83
N LEU A 22 0.17 4.99 1.91
CA LEU A 22 -1.29 4.87 1.81
C LEU A 22 -1.91 4.41 3.14
N TYR A 23 -1.35 3.38 3.76
CA TYR A 23 -1.78 2.88 5.06
C TYR A 23 -1.76 3.98 6.12
N GLY A 24 -0.64 4.70 6.24
CA GLY A 24 -0.49 5.77 7.23
C GLY A 24 -1.50 6.91 7.04
N ILE A 25 -1.72 7.32 5.79
CA ILE A 25 -2.71 8.36 5.45
C ILE A 25 -4.12 7.88 5.80
N LEU A 26 -4.50 6.66 5.40
CA LEU A 26 -5.80 6.07 5.69
C LEU A 26 -6.03 5.92 7.19
N TYR A 27 -5.06 5.37 7.92
CA TYR A 27 -5.15 5.21 9.36
C TYR A 27 -5.38 6.55 10.07
N ASN A 28 -4.61 7.58 9.73
CA ASN A 28 -4.77 8.91 10.30
C ASN A 28 -6.11 9.55 9.92
N THR A 29 -6.56 9.35 8.68
CA THR A 29 -7.86 9.83 8.22
C THR A 29 -9.00 9.19 8.99
N VAL A 30 -8.98 7.87 9.17
CA VAL A 30 -10.02 7.14 9.90
C VAL A 30 -9.99 7.49 11.39
N LEU A 31 -8.81 7.72 11.98
CA LEU A 31 -8.73 8.26 13.35
C LEU A 31 -9.35 9.65 13.48
N LYS A 32 -9.16 10.53 12.49
CA LYS A 32 -9.79 11.87 12.47
C LYS A 32 -11.32 11.81 12.32
N LEU A 33 -11.87 10.71 11.81
CA LEU A 33 -13.32 10.47 11.77
C LEU A 33 -13.89 10.01 13.14
N ASN A 34 -13.09 10.09 14.20
CA ASN A 34 -13.47 9.70 15.57
C ASN A 34 -13.90 8.22 15.68
N MET A 35 -13.37 7.37 14.79
CA MET A 35 -13.63 5.93 14.80
C MET A 35 -12.71 5.20 15.79
N PRO A 36 -13.11 4.00 16.26
CA PRO A 36 -12.26 3.18 17.12
C PRO A 36 -10.92 2.85 16.45
N LYS A 37 -9.83 2.79 17.23
CA LYS A 37 -8.49 2.44 16.72
C LYS A 37 -8.47 1.10 15.97
N TRP A 38 -9.24 0.12 16.44
CA TRP A 38 -9.35 -1.19 15.79
C TRP A 38 -10.01 -1.08 14.40
N THR A 39 -11.00 -0.20 14.24
CA THR A 39 -11.64 0.09 12.96
C THR A 39 -10.68 0.82 12.02
N ALA A 40 -9.91 1.79 12.53
CA ALA A 40 -8.88 2.47 11.76
C ALA A 40 -7.81 1.49 11.21
N HIS A 41 -7.37 0.54 12.03
CA HIS A 41 -6.46 -0.52 11.57
C HIS A 41 -7.12 -1.41 10.52
N MET A 42 -8.35 -1.89 10.73
CA MET A 42 -9.02 -2.75 9.76
C MET A 42 -9.26 -2.06 8.42
N VAL A 43 -9.76 -0.83 8.42
CA VAL A 43 -10.01 -0.06 7.20
C VAL A 43 -8.70 0.20 6.45
N ALA A 44 -7.68 0.69 7.14
CA ALA A 44 -6.38 0.95 6.52
C ALA A 44 -5.78 -0.35 5.94
N THR A 45 -5.86 -1.47 6.67
CA THR A 45 -5.34 -2.77 6.20
C THR A 45 -6.08 -3.26 4.96
N VAL A 46 -7.41 -3.25 4.96
CA VAL A 46 -8.22 -3.73 3.83
C VAL A 46 -8.04 -2.85 2.60
N PHE A 47 -8.03 -1.52 2.76
CA PHE A 47 -7.80 -0.60 1.64
C PHE A 47 -6.39 -0.73 1.08
N SER A 48 -5.37 -0.79 1.94
CA SER A 48 -3.99 -0.98 1.51
C SER A 48 -3.80 -2.32 0.79
N LEU A 49 -4.33 -3.42 1.33
CA LEU A 49 -4.29 -4.73 0.67
C LEU A 49 -5.06 -4.75 -0.67
N GLY A 50 -6.25 -4.15 -0.71
CA GLY A 50 -7.04 -4.05 -1.93
C GLY A 50 -6.31 -3.27 -3.03
N SER A 51 -5.71 -2.13 -2.67
CA SER A 51 -4.91 -1.32 -3.61
C SER A 51 -3.66 -2.05 -4.08
N ALA A 52 -2.98 -2.78 -3.18
CA ALA A 52 -1.84 -3.61 -3.51
C ALA A 52 -2.23 -4.73 -4.50
N TYR A 53 -3.33 -5.43 -4.22
CA TYR A 53 -3.84 -6.49 -5.09
C TYR A 53 -4.21 -5.95 -6.48
N GLN A 54 -4.94 -4.84 -6.56
CA GLN A 54 -5.32 -4.23 -7.83
C GLN A 54 -4.08 -3.82 -8.65
N ALA A 55 -3.10 -3.20 -8.00
CA ALA A 55 -1.86 -2.80 -8.65
C ALA A 55 -1.02 -4.00 -9.10
N PHE A 56 -1.03 -5.09 -8.33
CA PHE A 56 -0.36 -6.35 -8.71
C PHE A 56 -1.03 -7.02 -9.91
N VAL A 57 -2.36 -7.09 -9.94
CA VAL A 57 -3.11 -7.62 -11.09
C VAL A 57 -2.87 -6.78 -12.33
N ASN A 58 -2.92 -5.44 -12.23
CA ASN A 58 -2.62 -4.54 -13.35
C ASN A 58 -1.16 -4.60 -13.81
N PHE A 59 -0.23 -5.08 -12.98
CA PHE A 59 1.16 -5.30 -13.38
C PHE A 59 1.34 -6.61 -14.14
N LEU A 60 0.46 -7.60 -13.91
CA LEU A 60 0.51 -8.92 -14.55
C LEU A 60 -0.34 -9.04 -15.83
N VAL A 61 -1.40 -8.24 -15.96
CA VAL A 61 -2.29 -8.16 -17.15
C VAL A 61 -1.74 -7.15 -18.14
#